data_AF-A0A820XBV2-F1
#
_entry.id   AF-A0A820XBV2-F1
#
_cell.length_a   1.000
_cell.length_b   1.000
_cell.length_c   1.000
_cell.angle_alpha   90.00
_cell.angle_beta   90.00
_cell.angle_gamma   90.00
#
_symmetry.space_group_name_H-M   'P 1'
#
loop_
_entity.id
_entity.type
_entity.pdbx_description
1 polymer ?
#
loop_
_entity_poly.entity_id
_entity_poly.type
_entity_poly.pdbx_seq_one_letter_code
_entity_poly.pdbx_strand_id
1 'polypeptide(L)'
;MLQNFFITCGIKLQATSTSFKPSTIKEEITQYVVTVNLYQTFNQYWYANKDRLPIFSSFVRQYNIMCATSIDRESYFNIAGFLHRKNRSSLAPSTLRYSMILREQVKNKQT
;
A
#
# COMPACT_ATOMS: atom_id res chain seq x y z
N MET A 1 13.91 -30.21 -9.71
CA MET A 1 14.47 -30.11 -8.34
C MET A 1 13.74 -29.11 -7.44
N LEU A 2 13.26 -27.95 -7.92
CA LEU A 2 12.58 -26.96 -7.06
C LEU A 2 11.17 -27.36 -6.57
N GLN A 3 10.45 -28.22 -7.31
CA GLN A 3 9.11 -28.67 -6.90
C GLN A 3 9.12 -29.44 -5.56
N ASN A 4 10.17 -30.22 -5.30
CA ASN A 4 10.27 -31.00 -4.06
C ASN A 4 10.48 -30.11 -2.83
N PHE A 5 11.14 -28.96 -2.98
CA PHE A 5 11.37 -28.02 -1.88
C PHE A 5 10.07 -27.37 -1.38
N PHE A 6 9.16 -27.02 -2.29
CA PHE A 6 7.88 -26.39 -1.92
C PHE A 6 6.92 -27.36 -1.23
N ILE A 7 6.98 -28.66 -1.54
CA ILE A 7 6.15 -29.70 -0.91
C ILE A 7 6.61 -29.94 0.54
N THR A 8 7.92 -29.96 0.81
CA THR A 8 8.46 -30.18 2.17
C THR A 8 8.14 -29.03 3.13
N CYS A 9 8.00 -27.81 2.63
CA CYS A 9 7.65 -26.64 3.45
C CYS A 9 6.14 -26.51 3.75
N GLY A 10 5.30 -27.47 3.35
CA GLY A 10 3.85 -27.44 3.61
C GLY A 10 3.10 -26.33 2.86
N ILE A 11 3.75 -25.66 1.92
CA ILE A 11 3.15 -24.61 1.10
C ILE A 11 2.36 -25.30 0.00
N LYS A 12 1.06 -25.50 0.23
CA LYS A 12 0.12 -25.84 -0.85
C LYS A 12 0.08 -24.67 -1.82
N LEU A 13 0.88 -24.76 -2.89
CA LEU A 13 0.68 -23.98 -4.10
C LEU A 13 -0.66 -24.41 -4.69
N GLN A 14 -1.76 -23.81 -4.21
CA GLN A 14 -2.98 -23.74 -4.99
C GLN A 14 -2.65 -22.87 -6.20
N ALA A 15 -2.23 -23.51 -7.29
CA ALA A 15 -2.36 -22.92 -8.59
C ALA A 15 -3.86 -22.77 -8.85
N THR A 16 -4.44 -21.66 -8.40
CA THR A 16 -5.71 -21.20 -8.91
C THR A 16 -5.47 -20.89 -10.38
N SER A 17 -5.78 -21.86 -11.24
CA SER A 17 -5.95 -21.64 -12.67
C SER A 17 -7.19 -20.76 -12.84
N THR A 18 -7.11 -19.49 -12.42
CA THR A 18 -8.00 -18.47 -12.94
C THR A 18 -7.59 -18.33 -14.40
N SER A 19 -8.44 -18.87 -15.28
CA SER A 19 -8.34 -18.70 -16.71
C SER A 19 -8.14 -17.20 -16.99
N PHE A 20 -6.89 -16.80 -17.21
CA PHE A 20 -6.49 -15.45 -17.59
C PHE A 20 -7.03 -15.25 -19.00
N LYS A 21 -8.31 -14.85 -19.11
CA LYS A 21 -8.76 -14.21 -20.34
C LYS A 21 -7.99 -12.89 -20.40
N PRO A 22 -7.27 -12.60 -21.48
CA PRO A 22 -6.70 -11.29 -21.67
C PRO A 22 -7.86 -10.32 -21.88
N SER A 23 -8.37 -9.73 -20.80
CA SER A 23 -9.39 -8.69 -20.90
C SER A 23 -8.74 -7.39 -21.32
N THR A 24 -9.38 -6.72 -22.27
CA THR A 24 -8.96 -5.38 -22.67
C THR A 24 -9.31 -4.37 -21.58
N ILE A 25 -8.59 -3.25 -21.50
CA ILE A 25 -8.87 -2.17 -20.53
C ILE A 25 -10.34 -1.72 -20.61
N LYS A 26 -10.93 -1.70 -21.80
CA LYS A 26 -12.34 -1.32 -22.01
C LYS A 26 -13.31 -2.29 -21.32
N GLU A 27 -13.04 -3.60 -21.38
CA GLU A 27 -13.84 -4.62 -20.71
C GLU A 27 -13.72 -4.54 -19.19
N GLU A 28 -12.52 -4.28 -18.66
CA GLU A 28 -12.34 -4.10 -17.22
C GLU A 28 -13.07 -2.84 -16.71
N ILE A 29 -13.09 -1.76 -17.50
CA ILE A 29 -13.84 -0.54 -17.15
C ILE A 29 -15.34 -0.80 -17.13
N THR A 30 -15.89 -1.47 -18.15
CA THR A 30 -17.33 -1.79 -18.16
C THR A 30 -17.70 -2.71 -17.01
N GLN A 31 -16.85 -3.69 -16.70
CA GLN A 31 -17.02 -4.57 -15.56
C GLN A 31 -16.97 -3.81 -14.23
N TYR A 32 -16.02 -2.89 -14.06
CA TYR A 32 -15.91 -2.03 -12.89
C TYR A 32 -17.18 -1.21 -12.65
N VAL A 33 -17.74 -0.60 -13.69
CA VAL A 33 -18.98 0.22 -13.58
C VAL A 33 -20.16 -0.62 -13.07
N VAL A 34 -20.21 -1.91 -13.41
CA VAL A 34 -21.28 -2.82 -12.97
C VAL A 34 -21.03 -3.36 -11.56
N THR A 35 -19.77 -3.60 -11.18
CA THR A 35 -19.42 -4.26 -9.91
C THR A 35 -19.13 -3.32 -8.76
N VAL A 36 -19.06 -2.00 -9.01
CA VAL A 36 -18.71 -1.03 -7.98
C VAL A 36 -19.71 -1.08 -6.83
N ASN A 37 -19.20 -1.24 -5.61
CA ASN A 37 -20.00 -1.30 -4.40
C ASN A 37 -19.57 -0.17 -3.44
N LEU A 38 -20.47 0.77 -3.19
CA LEU A 38 -20.23 1.94 -2.34
C LEU A 38 -20.13 1.60 -0.84
N TYR A 39 -20.56 0.40 -0.44
CA TYR A 39 -20.53 -0.05 0.95
C TYR A 39 -19.19 -0.69 1.35
N GLN A 40 -18.27 -0.89 0.41
CA GLN A 40 -16.94 -1.43 0.69
C GLN A 40 -15.89 -0.32 0.78
N THR A 41 -14.95 -0.46 1.72
CA THR A 41 -13.80 0.45 1.76
C THR A 41 -12.92 0.24 0.52
N PHE A 42 -12.22 1.30 0.10
CA PHE A 42 -11.35 1.27 -1.07
C PHE A 42 -10.39 0.08 -1.07
N ASN A 43 -9.67 -0.15 0.04
CA ASN A 43 -8.71 -1.24 0.15
C ASN A 43 -9.37 -2.62 0.05
N GLN A 44 -10.55 -2.80 0.66
CA GLN A 44 -11.27 -4.07 0.61
C GLN A 44 -11.75 -4.38 -0.80
N TYR A 45 -12.29 -3.39 -1.51
CA TYR A 45 -12.77 -3.56 -2.89
C TYR A 45 -11.66 -3.98 -3.85
N TRP A 46 -10.53 -3.25 -3.83
CA TRP A 46 -9.40 -3.51 -4.74
C TRP A 46 -8.57 -4.73 -4.35
N TYR A 47 -8.71 -5.22 -3.12
CA TYR A 47 -8.16 -6.51 -2.72
C TYR A 47 -9.05 -7.66 -3.24
N ALA A 48 -10.36 -7.58 -3.02
CA ALA A 48 -11.31 -8.62 -3.43
C ALA A 48 -11.44 -8.78 -4.95
N ASN A 49 -11.28 -7.68 -5.72
CA ASN A 49 -11.41 -7.69 -7.17
C ASN A 49 -10.07 -7.73 -7.93
N LYS A 50 -8.95 -7.99 -7.23
CA LYS A 50 -7.62 -8.02 -7.85
C LYS A 50 -7.53 -9.02 -9.02
N ASP A 51 -8.15 -10.19 -8.86
CA ASP A 51 -8.10 -11.25 -9.87
C ASP A 51 -9.11 -11.04 -11.01
N ARG A 52 -10.17 -10.23 -10.76
CA ARG A 52 -11.22 -9.92 -11.74
C ARG A 52 -10.87 -8.70 -12.59
N LEU A 53 -10.14 -7.75 -12.02
CA LEU A 53 -9.74 -6.50 -12.64
C LEU A 53 -8.21 -6.32 -12.50
N PRO A 54 -7.38 -7.20 -13.07
CA PRO A 54 -5.94 -7.19 -12.86
C PRO A 54 -5.28 -5.91 -13.38
N ILE A 55 -5.66 -5.42 -14.56
CA ILE A 55 -5.05 -4.22 -15.15
C ILE A 55 -5.48 -3.00 -14.33
N PHE A 56 -6.76 -2.86 -14.06
CA PHE A 56 -7.32 -1.70 -13.38
C PHE A 56 -6.92 -1.64 -11.91
N SER A 57 -6.88 -2.78 -11.21
CA SER A 57 -6.40 -2.83 -9.82
C SER A 57 -4.92 -2.49 -9.71
N SER A 58 -4.09 -2.88 -10.68
CA SER A 58 -2.67 -2.50 -10.70
C SER A 58 -2.49 -1.00 -10.93
N PHE A 59 -3.22 -0.43 -11.88
CA PHE A 59 -3.23 1.00 -12.18
C PHE A 59 -3.68 1.81 -10.96
N VAL A 60 -4.81 1.43 -10.38
CA VAL A 60 -5.38 2.12 -9.22
C VAL A 60 -4.44 2.08 -8.02
N ARG A 61 -3.77 0.95 -7.76
CA ARG A 61 -2.76 0.87 -6.69
C ARG A 61 -1.60 1.82 -6.96
N GLN A 62 -1.06 1.86 -8.18
CA GLN A 62 0.05 2.75 -8.51
C GLN A 62 -0.33 4.23 -8.33
N TYR A 63 -1.51 4.62 -8.81
CA TYR A 63 -1.96 6.01 -8.75
C TYR A 63 -2.39 6.45 -7.35
N ASN A 64 -3.00 5.58 -6.55
CA ASN A 64 -3.48 5.94 -5.21
C ASN A 64 -2.45 5.73 -4.10
N ILE A 65 -1.27 5.18 -4.40
CA ILE A 65 -0.11 5.24 -3.50
C ILE A 65 0.44 6.67 -3.43
N MET A 66 0.28 7.45 -4.52
CA MET A 66 0.61 8.87 -4.48
C MET A 66 -0.44 9.58 -3.65
N CYS A 67 0.02 10.19 -2.56
CA CYS A 67 -0.85 11.03 -1.79
C CYS A 67 -1.28 12.26 -2.60
N ALA A 68 -2.52 12.69 -2.37
CA ALA A 68 -3.09 13.84 -3.07
C ALA A 68 -2.45 15.18 -2.67
N THR A 69 -1.73 15.24 -1.55
CA THR A 69 -1.11 16.48 -1.04
C THR A 69 0.40 16.39 -1.04
N SER A 70 1.07 17.53 -1.25
CA SER A 70 2.52 17.63 -1.14
C SER A 70 3.02 17.54 0.31
N ILE A 71 2.11 17.51 1.31
CA ILE A 71 2.45 17.61 2.73
C ILE A 71 1.60 16.67 3.61
N ASP A 72 1.44 15.39 3.25
CA ASP A 72 0.68 14.45 4.12
C ASP A 72 1.32 14.25 5.49
N ARG A 73 2.60 14.61 5.59
CA ARG A 73 3.43 14.49 6.80
C ARG A 73 3.66 15.81 7.51
N GLU A 74 2.85 16.84 7.25
CA GLU A 74 3.00 18.16 7.88
C GLU A 74 3.08 18.07 9.41
N SER A 75 2.26 17.20 10.00
CA SER A 75 2.27 16.94 11.45
C SER A 75 3.63 16.46 11.97
N TYR A 76 4.40 15.71 11.17
CA TYR A 76 5.76 15.29 11.54
C TYR A 76 6.74 16.44 11.47
N PHE A 77 6.64 17.29 10.45
CA PHE A 77 7.48 18.48 10.32
C PHE A 77 7.20 19.50 11.41
N ASN A 78 5.95 19.65 11.84
CA ASN A 78 5.59 20.55 12.93
C ASN A 78 6.24 20.11 14.26
N ILE A 79 6.20 18.81 14.57
CA ILE A 79 6.84 18.24 15.76
C ILE A 79 8.37 18.32 15.67
N ALA A 80 8.94 18.00 14.50
CA ALA A 80 10.38 18.11 14.28
C ALA A 80 10.87 19.56 14.39
N GLY A 81 10.11 20.52 13.86
CA GLY A 81 10.39 21.95 13.98
C GLY A 81 10.27 22.46 15.42
N PHE A 82 9.35 21.93 16.22
CA PHE A 82 9.31 22.20 17.65
C PHE A 82 10.58 21.70 18.37
N LEU A 83 10.99 20.46 18.09
CA LEU A 83 12.16 19.86 18.71
C LEU A 83 13.45 20.59 18.31
N HIS A 84 13.59 20.96 17.04
CA HIS A 84 14.75 21.67 16.52
C HIS A 84 14.91 23.08 17.12
N ARG A 85 13.82 23.84 17.25
CA ARG A 85 13.85 25.23 17.75
C ARG A 85 14.01 25.34 19.26
N LYS A 86 13.76 24.28 20.02
CA LYS A 86 13.85 24.30 21.49
C LYS A 86 15.32 24.16 21.92
N ASN A 87 15.94 25.25 22.39
CA ASN A 87 17.38 25.30 22.74
C ASN A 87 17.87 24.19 23.70
N ARG A 88 17.03 23.69 24.62
CA ARG A 88 17.40 22.60 25.55
C ARG A 88 17.07 21.19 25.04
N SER A 89 16.47 21.08 23.85
CA SER A 89 16.03 19.80 23.27
C SER A 89 16.35 19.71 21.78
N SER A 90 17.21 20.60 21.28
CA SER A 90 17.58 20.66 19.87
C SER A 90 18.44 19.44 19.53
N LEU A 91 17.90 18.59 18.66
CA LEU A 91 18.64 17.48 18.10
C LEU A 91 19.44 17.95 16.89
N ALA A 92 20.63 17.39 16.74
CA ALA A 92 21.38 17.49 15.49
C ALA A 92 20.50 16.98 14.32
N PRO A 93 20.62 17.57 13.11
CA PRO A 93 19.78 17.22 11.97
C PRO A 93 19.76 15.73 11.62
N SER A 94 20.90 15.04 11.78
CA SER A 94 21.02 13.59 11.58
C SER A 94 20.18 12.80 12.58
N THR A 95 20.29 13.12 13.87
CA THR A 95 19.52 12.48 14.95
C THR A 95 18.03 12.78 14.82
N LEU A 96 17.66 14.00 14.43
CA LEU A 96 16.29 14.39 14.16
C LEU A 96 15.70 13.54 13.03
N ARG A 97 16.43 13.37 11.92
CA ARG A 97 16.03 12.50 10.80
C ARG A 97 15.78 11.06 11.25
N TYR A 98 16.69 10.47 12.01
CA TYR A 98 16.51 9.09 12.50
C TYR A 98 15.31 8.97 13.45
N SER A 99 15.08 9.96 14.33
CA SER A 99 13.92 9.97 15.22
C SER A 99 12.59 10.01 14.45
N MET A 100 12.52 10.78 13.35
CA MET A 100 11.34 10.83 12.47
C MET A 100 11.07 9.48 11.80
N ILE A 101 12.11 8.83 11.28
CA ILE A 101 11.99 7.50 10.63
C ILE A 101 11.55 6.43 11.65
N LEU A 102 12.16 6.40 12.84
CA LEU A 102 11.81 5.44 13.88
C LEU A 102 10.35 5.61 14.33
N ARG A 103 9.91 6.85 14.51
CA ARG A 103 8.51 7.16 14.86
C ARG A 103 7.54 6.67 13.80
N GLU A 104 7.87 6.84 12.52
CA GLU A 104 7.06 6.33 11.42
C GLU A 104 6.95 4.80 11.47
N GLN A 105 8.06 4.10 11.67
CA GLN A 105 8.08 2.63 11.76
C GLN A 105 7.24 2.11 12.93
N VAL A 106 7.26 2.82 14.08
CA VAL A 106 6.42 2.47 15.24
C VAL A 106 4.94 2.67 14.92
N LYS A 107 4.57 3.80 14.28
CA LYS A 107 3.17 4.06 13.92
C LYS A 107 2.63 3.03 12.94
N ASN A 108 3.40 2.67 11.91
CA ASN A 108 2.99 1.69 10.90
C ASN A 108 2.84 0.26 11.45
N LYS A 109 3.42 -0.06 12.61
CA LYS A 109 3.25 -1.36 13.28
C LYS A 109 2.04 -1.41 14.21
N GLN A 110 1.49 -0.26 14.60
CA GLN A 110 0.34 -0.15 15.50
C GLN A 110 -1.01 -0.08 14.76
N THR A 111 -0.97 0.22 13.46
CA THR A 111 -2.09 0.21 12.51
C THR A 111 -2.11 -1.07 11.69
#